data_AF-A0A0P0MCA8-F1
#
_entry.id   AF-A0A0P0MCA8-F1
#
_cell.length_a   1.000
_cell.length_b   1.000
_cell.length_c   1.000
_cell.angle_alpha   90.00
_cell.angle_beta   90.00
_cell.angle_gamma   90.00
#
_symmetry.space_group_name_H-M   'P 1'
#
loop_
_entity.id
_entity.type
_entity.pdbx_description
1 polymer ?
#
loop_
_entity_poly.entity_id
_entity_poly.type
_entity_poly.pdbx_seq_one_letter_code
_entity_poly.pdbx_strand_id
1 'polypeptide(L)'
;MEKSWKAAIKRVLMESDAPLHYTEISEQILSRGYYETDGATPAATVNAQLSSSVKHDGDKSPFIRVGKGIFSLRGETASTTLPGNKTKNQLPAVALEDVSSDSIIQSFGMYWQRDLVVWRNDLKMYGKQQALSKPVDFGKQKGIYILYDHHTVVYVGRAIDRPLGKRLYEHTVDRLGSRWNRFSWFGLLDVTQEGKLREIPFNSTLAALVATLEALLIEALEPPQNRKRGDDFSAIEYIQDIDPELKEREIQNTLRSIEQKMRGGA
;
A
#
# COMPACT_ATOMS: atom_id res chain seq x y z
N MET A 1 13.89 5.47 19.70
CA MET A 1 13.97 5.57 18.22
C MET A 1 15.28 4.97 17.78
N GLU A 2 15.25 4.07 16.81
CA GLU A 2 16.40 3.35 16.28
C GLU A 2 17.19 4.21 15.28
N LYS A 3 18.49 3.95 15.16
CA LYS A 3 19.38 4.74 14.30
C LYS A 3 19.28 4.39 12.81
N SER A 4 18.65 3.26 12.46
CA SER A 4 18.53 2.80 11.07
C SER A 4 17.35 1.85 10.88
N TRP A 5 16.89 1.72 9.62
CA TRP A 5 15.91 0.71 9.23
C TRP A 5 16.32 -0.71 9.67
N LYS A 6 17.59 -1.10 9.49
CA LYS A 6 18.07 -2.45 9.88
C LYS A 6 17.89 -2.72 11.38
N ALA A 7 18.15 -1.72 12.23
CA ALA A 7 17.95 -1.84 13.67
C ALA A 7 16.46 -1.91 14.04
N ALA A 8 15.61 -1.08 13.42
CA ALA A 8 14.17 -1.10 13.62
C ALA A 8 13.53 -2.42 13.19
N ILE A 9 13.94 -2.96 12.03
CA ILE A 9 13.50 -4.27 11.53
C ILE A 9 13.88 -5.38 12.51
N LYS A 10 15.14 -5.39 12.96
CA LYS A 10 15.61 -6.39 13.93
C LYS A 10 14.79 -6.35 15.22
N ARG A 11 14.48 -5.15 15.71
CA ARG A 11 13.68 -4.95 16.92
C ARG A 11 12.26 -5.49 16.76
N VAL A 12 11.57 -5.14 15.67
CA VAL A 12 10.21 -5.65 15.43
C VAL A 12 10.19 -7.17 15.32
N LEU A 13 11.15 -7.77 14.61
CA LEU A 13 11.21 -9.22 14.47
C LEU A 13 11.62 -9.93 15.78
N MET A 14 12.33 -9.26 16.68
CA MET A 14 12.67 -9.77 18.01
C MET A 14 11.47 -9.73 18.96
N GLU A 15 10.62 -8.71 18.83
CA GLU A 15 9.38 -8.56 19.59
C GLU A 15 8.22 -9.39 19.01
N SER A 16 8.44 -10.14 17.94
CA SER A 16 7.43 -10.97 17.28
C SER A 16 7.72 -12.46 17.47
N ASP A 17 6.71 -13.20 17.95
CA ASP A 17 6.80 -14.66 18.13
C ASP A 17 6.61 -15.45 16.82
N ALA A 18 6.25 -14.77 15.72
CA ALA A 18 5.99 -15.37 14.43
C ALA A 18 6.73 -14.63 13.28
N PRO A 19 7.01 -15.31 12.15
CA PRO A 19 7.49 -14.65 10.95
C PRO A 19 6.48 -13.61 10.43
N LEU A 20 6.98 -12.46 10.00
CA LEU A 20 6.15 -11.34 9.56
C LEU A 20 6.38 -11.01 8.09
N HIS A 21 5.34 -10.55 7.41
CA HIS A 21 5.47 -9.99 6.06
C HIS A 21 6.11 -8.60 6.11
N TYR A 22 6.91 -8.22 5.11
CA TYR A 22 7.65 -6.96 5.13
C TYR A 22 6.77 -5.70 5.25
N THR A 23 5.52 -5.75 4.77
CA THR A 23 4.54 -4.66 4.92
C THR A 23 4.14 -4.47 6.37
N GLU A 24 3.89 -5.57 7.09
CA GLU A 24 3.56 -5.58 8.51
C GLU A 24 4.76 -5.13 9.35
N ILE A 25 5.97 -5.59 9.01
CA ILE A 25 7.20 -5.12 9.67
C ILE A 25 7.31 -3.60 9.55
N SER A 26 7.11 -3.04 8.35
CA SER A 26 7.11 -1.60 8.12
C SER A 26 6.08 -0.87 8.97
N GLU A 27 4.86 -1.42 9.04
CA GLU A 27 3.76 -0.81 9.81
C GLU A 27 4.05 -0.79 11.30
N GLN A 28 4.55 -1.90 11.85
CA GLN A 28 4.94 -1.98 13.25
C GLN A 28 6.11 -1.05 13.58
N ILE A 29 7.08 -0.87 12.68
CA ILE A 29 8.18 0.08 12.88
C ILE A 29 7.66 1.51 13.04
N LEU A 30 6.79 1.96 12.14
CA LEU A 30 6.29 3.34 12.16
C LEU A 30 5.29 3.57 13.29
N SER A 31 4.34 2.66 13.50
CA SER A 31 3.31 2.78 14.55
C SER A 31 3.89 2.76 15.96
N ARG A 32 4.97 2.00 16.20
CA ARG A 32 5.66 1.95 17.50
C ARG A 32 6.71 3.06 17.67
N GLY A 33 6.88 3.95 16.69
CA GLY A 33 7.86 5.04 16.74
C GLY A 33 9.32 4.55 16.78
N TYR A 34 9.59 3.35 16.23
CA TYR A 34 10.94 2.81 16.18
C TYR A 34 11.78 3.49 15.11
N TYR A 35 11.16 4.03 14.07
CA TYR A 35 11.81 4.82 13.04
C TYR A 35 10.84 5.85 12.46
N GLU A 36 11.37 6.98 12.00
CA GLU A 36 10.61 7.99 11.26
C GLU A 36 11.07 8.01 9.81
N THR A 37 10.12 8.10 8.87
CA THR A 37 10.42 8.10 7.45
C THR A 37 10.01 9.42 6.80
N ASP A 38 10.84 9.89 5.88
CA ASP A 38 10.57 10.97 4.93
C ASP A 38 10.15 10.44 3.54
N GLY A 39 10.15 9.12 3.37
CA GLY A 39 9.85 8.43 2.13
C GLY A 39 8.38 8.05 1.96
N ALA A 40 7.99 7.83 0.70
CA ALA A 40 6.64 7.41 0.31
C ALA A 40 6.42 5.89 0.35
N THR A 41 7.49 5.10 0.34
CA THR A 41 7.44 3.62 0.20
C THR A 41 8.20 2.89 1.32
N PRO A 42 7.82 3.09 2.60
CA PRO A 42 8.50 2.45 3.72
C PRO A 42 8.49 0.90 3.63
N ALA A 43 7.43 0.26 3.14
CA ALA A 43 7.43 -1.20 3.02
C ALA A 43 8.42 -1.70 1.96
N ALA A 44 8.52 -1.01 0.81
CA ALA A 44 9.51 -1.34 -0.21
C ALA A 44 10.94 -1.14 0.33
N THR A 45 11.16 -0.09 1.13
CA THR A 45 12.42 0.16 1.82
C THR A 45 12.79 -0.98 2.77
N VAL A 46 11.84 -1.44 3.59
CA VAL A 46 12.04 -2.59 4.49
C VAL A 46 12.36 -3.87 3.71
N ASN A 47 11.61 -4.17 2.65
CA ASN A 47 11.85 -5.34 1.81
C ASN A 47 13.24 -5.30 1.15
N ALA A 48 13.67 -4.13 0.67
CA ALA A 48 14.99 -3.95 0.08
C ALA A 48 16.12 -4.17 1.10
N GLN A 49 15.96 -3.68 2.34
CA GLN A 49 16.93 -3.91 3.42
C GLN A 49 17.04 -5.38 3.80
N LEU A 50 15.90 -6.06 3.99
CA LEU A 50 15.83 -7.48 4.31
C LEU A 50 16.44 -8.34 3.19
N SER A 51 15.98 -8.13 1.95
CA SER A 51 16.44 -8.90 0.78
C SER A 51 17.93 -8.67 0.52
N SER A 52 18.41 -7.43 0.63
CA SER A 52 19.84 -7.13 0.46
C SER A 52 20.69 -7.76 1.55
N SER A 53 20.24 -7.74 2.81
CA SER A 53 20.99 -8.37 3.91
C SER A 53 21.04 -9.89 3.74
N VAL A 54 19.93 -10.54 3.38
CA VAL A 54 19.91 -11.99 3.10
C VAL A 54 20.81 -12.34 1.91
N LYS A 55 20.78 -11.55 0.83
CA LYS A 55 21.55 -11.78 -0.40
C LYS A 55 23.07 -11.59 -0.22
N HIS A 56 23.48 -10.53 0.48
CA HIS A 56 24.89 -10.17 0.60
C HIS A 56 25.55 -10.75 1.86
N ASP A 57 24.85 -10.80 3.00
CA ASP A 57 25.41 -11.28 4.27
C ASP A 57 25.25 -12.80 4.44
N GLY A 58 24.34 -13.44 3.69
CA GLY A 58 24.12 -14.90 3.69
C GLY A 58 23.87 -15.44 5.10
N ASP A 59 24.68 -16.41 5.54
CA ASP A 59 24.59 -17.01 6.88
C ASP A 59 24.91 -16.05 8.03
N LYS A 60 25.60 -14.93 7.74
CA LYS A 60 25.87 -13.87 8.71
C LYS A 60 24.69 -12.89 8.83
N SER A 61 23.70 -12.96 7.93
CA SER A 61 22.50 -12.14 8.03
C SER A 61 21.73 -12.51 9.30
N PRO A 62 21.32 -11.52 10.13
CA PRO A 62 20.41 -11.77 11.24
C PRO A 62 18.99 -12.12 10.77
N PHE A 63 18.70 -11.99 9.48
CA PHE A 63 17.38 -12.24 8.90
C PHE A 63 17.39 -13.51 8.04
N ILE A 64 16.28 -14.23 8.05
CA ILE A 64 16.00 -15.33 7.13
C ILE A 64 14.67 -15.12 6.43
N ARG A 65 14.62 -15.44 5.14
CA ARG A 65 13.37 -15.47 4.36
C ARG A 65 12.74 -16.85 4.51
N VAL A 66 11.51 -16.90 5.01
CA VAL A 66 10.77 -18.15 5.24
C VAL A 66 9.58 -18.33 4.29
N GLY A 67 9.25 -17.28 3.53
CA GLY A 67 8.19 -17.30 2.52
C GLY A 67 8.29 -16.11 1.55
N LYS A 68 7.32 -16.00 0.64
CA LYS A 68 7.23 -14.84 -0.28
C LYS A 68 6.95 -13.57 0.54
N GLY A 69 7.94 -12.68 0.65
CA GLY A 69 7.85 -11.47 1.44
C GLY A 69 7.83 -11.68 2.97
N ILE A 70 7.96 -12.91 3.47
CA ILE A 70 7.89 -13.25 4.89
C ILE A 70 9.30 -13.51 5.45
N PHE A 71 9.62 -12.84 6.55
CA PHE A 71 10.95 -12.86 7.18
C PHE A 71 10.88 -13.14 8.69
N SER A 72 11.96 -13.70 9.24
CA SER A 72 12.16 -13.92 10.68
C SER A 72 13.63 -13.72 11.09
N LEU A 73 13.91 -13.70 12.39
CA LEU A 73 15.29 -13.64 12.90
C LEU A 73 15.98 -14.99 12.87
N ARG A 74 17.27 -14.96 12.54
CA ARG A 74 18.17 -16.11 12.63
C ARG A 74 18.62 -16.27 14.09
N GLY A 75 18.23 -17.36 14.74
CA GLY A 75 18.84 -17.79 16.01
C GLY A 75 18.04 -17.60 17.29
N GLU A 76 16.76 -17.23 17.23
CA GLU A 76 15.85 -17.35 18.38
C GLU A 76 14.77 -18.38 18.09
N THR A 77 14.68 -19.36 18.97
CA THR A 77 13.80 -20.52 18.91
C THR A 77 12.33 -20.11 19.01
N ALA A 78 11.58 -20.17 17.91
CA ALA A 78 10.17 -20.50 17.99
C ALA A 78 10.05 -22.02 18.10
N SER A 79 9.98 -22.50 19.35
CA SER A 79 9.41 -23.80 19.65
C SER A 79 7.93 -23.77 19.28
N THR A 80 7.62 -24.21 18.05
CA THR A 80 6.29 -24.73 17.74
C THR A 80 6.46 -26.12 17.13
N THR A 81 5.96 -27.07 17.89
CA THR A 81 5.85 -28.50 17.64
C THR A 81 5.16 -28.79 16.31
N LEU A 82 5.91 -29.33 15.35
CA LEU A 82 5.36 -30.18 14.29
C LEU A 82 5.46 -31.63 14.79
N PRO A 83 4.38 -32.42 14.82
CA PRO A 83 4.50 -33.85 15.11
C PRO A 83 5.12 -34.54 13.90
N GLY A 84 6.39 -34.92 14.05
CA GLY A 84 7.02 -36.09 13.44
C GLY A 84 7.08 -36.14 11.90
N ASN A 85 8.24 -35.82 11.33
CA ASN A 85 9.03 -36.89 10.72
C ASN A 85 10.51 -36.52 10.62
N LYS A 86 11.36 -37.41 11.14
CA LYS A 86 12.81 -37.32 10.99
C LYS A 86 13.17 -37.62 9.54
N THR A 87 13.60 -36.60 8.81
CA THR A 87 14.48 -36.79 7.66
C THR A 87 15.51 -35.70 7.67
N LYS A 88 16.77 -36.08 7.93
CA LYS A 88 17.94 -35.31 7.55
C LYS A 88 17.87 -35.12 6.03
N ASN A 89 17.37 -34.00 5.57
CA ASN A 89 17.64 -33.52 4.23
C ASN A 89 18.02 -32.05 4.34
N GLN A 90 19.21 -31.76 3.80
CA GLN A 90 19.68 -30.41 3.53
C GLN A 90 18.53 -29.59 2.96
N LEU A 91 18.20 -28.47 3.60
CA LEU A 91 17.38 -27.47 2.94
C LEU A 91 18.13 -27.08 1.66
N PRO A 92 17.53 -27.26 0.47
CA PRO A 92 18.12 -26.73 -0.74
C PRO A 92 18.23 -25.21 -0.54
N ALA A 93 19.36 -24.64 -0.92
CA ALA A 93 19.49 -23.21 -1.12
C ALA A 93 18.36 -22.80 -2.08
N VAL A 94 17.30 -22.21 -1.52
CA VAL A 94 16.22 -21.63 -2.32
C VAL A 94 16.90 -20.53 -3.10
N ALA A 95 17.04 -20.75 -4.41
CA ALA A 95 17.63 -19.81 -5.33
C ALA A 95 17.01 -18.43 -5.07
N LEU A 96 17.88 -17.43 -5.03
CA LEU A 96 17.52 -16.02 -4.97
C LEU A 96 16.78 -15.66 -6.25
N GLU A 97 15.51 -16.04 -6.36
CA GLU A 97 14.60 -15.42 -7.30
C GLU A 97 14.38 -14.00 -6.76
N ASP A 98 15.10 -13.05 -7.36
CA ASP A 98 14.77 -11.63 -7.33
C ASP A 98 13.26 -11.57 -7.51
N VAL A 99 12.58 -10.94 -6.55
CA VAL A 99 11.15 -10.69 -6.61
C VAL A 99 10.93 -9.65 -7.70
N SER A 100 11.09 -10.05 -8.96
CA SER A 100 10.43 -9.42 -10.08
C SER A 100 8.97 -9.37 -9.66
N SER A 101 8.43 -8.17 -9.51
CA SER A 101 7.03 -7.99 -9.21
C SER A 101 6.25 -8.48 -10.42
N ASP A 102 5.94 -9.77 -10.46
CA ASP A 102 4.97 -10.36 -11.39
C ASP A 102 3.58 -9.71 -11.25
N SER A 103 3.39 -8.84 -10.25
CA SER A 103 2.20 -8.02 -10.10
C SER A 103 2.07 -7.02 -11.24
N ILE A 104 0.94 -7.08 -11.93
CA ILE A 104 0.57 -6.10 -12.94
C ILE A 104 0.09 -4.80 -12.29
N ILE A 105 -0.66 -4.91 -11.18
CA ILE A 105 -1.10 -3.77 -10.37
C ILE A 105 -0.01 -3.44 -9.36
N GLN A 106 0.50 -2.21 -9.38
CA GLN A 106 1.57 -1.75 -8.50
C GLN A 106 1.04 -1.19 -7.18
N SER A 107 -0.07 -0.47 -7.27
CA SER A 107 -0.72 0.18 -6.13
C SER A 107 -2.21 0.28 -6.37
N PHE A 108 -2.98 0.38 -5.31
CA PHE A 108 -4.42 0.58 -5.38
C PHE A 108 -4.90 1.41 -4.19
N GLY A 109 -6.13 1.89 -4.28
CA GLY A 109 -6.81 2.56 -3.17
C GLY A 109 -8.28 2.22 -3.18
N MET A 110 -8.81 1.83 -2.02
CA MET A 110 -10.19 1.36 -1.89
C MET A 110 -11.10 2.42 -1.25
N TYR A 111 -12.29 2.58 -1.82
CA TYR A 111 -13.40 3.39 -1.29
C TYR A 111 -13.05 4.82 -0.87
N TRP A 112 -12.14 5.47 -1.61
CA TRP A 112 -11.76 6.87 -1.44
C TRP A 112 -12.99 7.77 -1.53
N GLN A 113 -13.12 8.66 -0.56
CA GLN A 113 -14.25 9.55 -0.40
C GLN A 113 -14.12 10.74 -1.36
N ARG A 114 -15.22 11.04 -2.05
CA ARG A 114 -15.26 12.08 -3.05
C ARG A 114 -15.10 13.49 -2.47
N ASP A 115 -15.60 13.72 -1.26
CA ASP A 115 -15.56 15.01 -0.57
C ASP A 115 -14.17 15.40 -0.03
N LEU A 116 -13.26 14.43 0.12
CA LEU A 116 -11.87 14.64 0.52
C LEU A 116 -10.94 15.01 -0.65
N VAL A 117 -11.50 15.29 -1.83
CA VAL A 117 -10.77 15.61 -3.06
C VAL A 117 -11.18 16.99 -3.59
N VAL A 118 -10.20 17.80 -4.00
CA VAL A 118 -10.46 19.07 -4.69
C VAL A 118 -10.65 18.84 -6.18
N TRP A 119 -11.91 18.83 -6.63
CA TRP A 119 -12.29 18.57 -8.02
C TRP A 119 -11.94 19.73 -8.96
N ARG A 120 -10.88 19.56 -9.74
CA ARG A 120 -10.42 20.47 -10.79
C ARG A 120 -9.79 19.70 -11.95
N ASN A 121 -9.53 20.39 -13.06
CA ASN A 121 -8.98 19.77 -14.26
C ASN A 121 -7.60 19.11 -14.06
N ASP A 122 -6.73 19.72 -13.25
CA ASP A 122 -5.47 19.13 -12.76
C ASP A 122 -5.73 18.46 -11.39
N LEU A 123 -6.55 17.41 -11.41
CA LEU A 123 -6.96 16.69 -10.21
C LEU A 123 -5.76 16.02 -9.56
N LYS A 124 -5.55 16.30 -8.27
CA LYS A 124 -4.59 15.59 -7.43
C LYS A 124 -5.32 14.66 -6.50
N MET A 125 -4.71 13.51 -6.23
CA MET A 125 -5.29 12.46 -5.43
C MET A 125 -4.27 11.94 -4.45
N TYR A 126 -4.31 12.46 -3.23
CA TYR A 126 -3.30 12.16 -2.23
C TYR A 126 -3.59 10.85 -1.50
N GLY A 127 -2.60 9.97 -1.46
CA GLY A 127 -2.66 8.73 -0.69
C GLY A 127 -1.35 8.46 0.04
N LYS A 128 -1.43 7.69 1.13
CA LYS A 128 -0.29 7.28 1.96
C LYS A 128 -0.29 5.77 2.14
N GLN A 129 0.90 5.16 2.10
CA GLN A 129 1.04 3.74 2.40
C GLN A 129 0.78 3.48 3.90
N GLN A 130 1.28 4.37 4.75
CA GLN A 130 1.15 4.34 6.21
C GLN A 130 0.93 5.77 6.73
N ALA A 131 0.28 5.95 7.88
CA ALA A 131 -0.09 7.28 8.39
C ALA A 131 1.08 8.28 8.47
N LEU A 132 2.29 7.79 8.81
CA LEU A 132 3.52 8.57 8.93
C LEU A 132 4.35 8.64 7.63
N SER A 133 3.91 8.00 6.55
CA SER A 133 4.60 8.03 5.26
C SER A 133 4.32 9.33 4.49
N LYS A 134 5.23 9.66 3.57
CA LYS A 134 5.05 10.81 2.68
C LYS A 134 3.82 10.60 1.76
N PRO A 135 2.90 11.56 1.66
CA PRO A 135 1.78 11.46 0.72
C PRO A 135 2.24 11.50 -0.74
N VAL A 136 1.51 10.76 -1.57
CA VAL A 136 1.76 10.57 -3.01
C VAL A 136 0.55 11.04 -3.79
N ASP A 137 0.78 11.76 -4.88
CA ASP A 137 -0.27 12.17 -5.81
C ASP A 137 -0.49 11.12 -6.90
N PHE A 138 -1.65 10.47 -6.86
CA PHE A 138 -2.09 9.45 -7.80
C PHE A 138 -2.90 10.00 -8.99
N GLY A 139 -3.03 11.33 -9.13
CA GLY A 139 -3.77 11.95 -10.23
C GLY A 139 -3.29 11.51 -11.61
N LYS A 140 -1.99 11.21 -11.76
CA LYS A 140 -1.36 10.75 -13.01
C LYS A 140 -1.35 9.24 -13.22
N GLN A 141 -1.95 8.47 -12.32
CA GLN A 141 -1.98 7.01 -12.40
C GLN A 141 -2.69 6.52 -13.68
N LYS A 142 -2.30 5.34 -14.15
CA LYS A 142 -2.96 4.61 -15.23
C LYS A 142 -3.55 3.31 -14.68
N GLY A 143 -4.65 2.84 -15.24
CA GLY A 143 -5.26 1.57 -14.85
C GLY A 143 -6.78 1.58 -14.87
N ILE A 144 -7.40 0.97 -13.87
CA ILE A 144 -8.85 0.79 -13.76
C ILE A 144 -9.36 1.53 -12.52
N TYR A 145 -10.58 2.06 -12.60
CA TYR A 145 -11.27 2.64 -11.45
C TYR A 145 -12.73 2.23 -11.42
N ILE A 146 -13.28 2.27 -10.21
CA ILE A 146 -14.66 1.92 -9.91
C ILE A 146 -15.28 3.09 -9.16
N LEU A 147 -16.47 3.53 -9.58
CA LEU A 147 -17.26 4.55 -8.91
C LEU A 147 -18.39 3.88 -8.14
N TYR A 148 -18.62 4.34 -6.91
CA TYR A 148 -19.61 3.78 -6.02
C TYR A 148 -20.59 4.85 -5.54
N ASP A 149 -21.85 4.45 -5.41
CA ASP A 149 -22.81 5.09 -4.52
C ASP A 149 -22.93 4.23 -3.26
N HIS A 150 -22.33 4.70 -2.17
CA HIS A 150 -22.10 3.94 -0.95
C HIS A 150 -21.31 2.64 -1.25
N HIS A 151 -21.98 1.49 -1.23
CA HIS A 151 -21.39 0.18 -1.56
C HIS A 151 -21.79 -0.32 -2.96
N THR A 152 -22.69 0.39 -3.64
CA THR A 152 -23.19 -0.02 -4.95
C THR A 152 -22.23 0.44 -6.04
N VAL A 153 -21.76 -0.49 -6.88
CA VAL A 153 -20.98 -0.15 -8.08
C VAL A 153 -21.87 0.56 -9.09
N VAL A 154 -21.49 1.77 -9.48
CA VAL A 154 -22.24 2.61 -10.42
C VAL A 154 -21.57 2.63 -11.79
N TYR A 155 -20.24 2.57 -11.83
CA TYR A 155 -19.49 2.64 -13.07
C TYR A 155 -18.10 2.02 -12.90
N VAL A 156 -17.61 1.36 -13.94
CA VAL A 156 -16.23 0.89 -14.06
C VAL A 156 -15.61 1.52 -15.29
N GLY A 157 -14.41 2.08 -15.14
CA GLY A 157 -13.71 2.78 -16.21
C GLY A 157 -12.23 2.46 -16.28
N ARG A 158 -11.63 2.76 -17.43
CA ARG A 158 -10.18 2.68 -17.67
C ARG A 158 -9.58 4.06 -17.86
N ALA A 159 -8.32 4.21 -17.45
CA ALA A 159 -7.49 5.39 -17.58
C ALA A 159 -6.12 4.98 -18.18
N ILE A 160 -6.03 4.97 -19.51
CA ILE A 160 -4.80 4.59 -20.25
C ILE A 160 -4.28 5.81 -21.01
N ASP A 161 -5.06 6.29 -21.98
CA ASP A 161 -4.69 7.44 -22.82
C ASP A 161 -4.76 8.77 -22.06
N ARG A 162 -5.63 8.81 -21.05
CA ARG A 162 -5.81 9.94 -20.14
C ARG A 162 -5.52 9.48 -18.72
N PRO A 163 -4.87 10.33 -17.90
CA PRO A 163 -4.55 9.98 -16.52
C PRO A 163 -5.84 9.84 -15.69
N LEU A 164 -5.74 9.04 -14.63
CA LEU A 164 -6.85 8.70 -13.75
C LEU A 164 -7.58 9.93 -13.22
N GLY A 165 -6.84 10.94 -12.75
CA GLY A 165 -7.43 12.14 -12.18
C GLY A 165 -8.27 12.93 -13.18
N LYS A 166 -7.83 13.00 -14.44
CA LYS A 166 -8.60 13.62 -15.52
C LYS A 166 -9.92 12.87 -15.78
N ARG A 167 -9.87 11.53 -15.81
CA ARG A 167 -11.06 10.69 -16.02
C ARG A 167 -12.07 10.82 -14.88
N LEU A 168 -11.60 10.86 -13.62
CA LEU A 168 -12.46 11.05 -12.46
C LEU A 168 -13.09 12.45 -12.45
N TYR A 169 -12.32 13.50 -12.81
CA TYR A 169 -12.86 14.85 -12.94
C TYR A 169 -13.98 14.93 -14.01
N GLU A 170 -13.82 14.27 -15.15
CA GLU A 170 -14.87 14.20 -16.18
C GLU A 170 -16.20 13.63 -15.64
N HIS A 171 -16.13 12.65 -14.74
CA HIS A 171 -17.31 12.05 -14.07
C HIS A 171 -17.95 12.93 -13.00
N THR A 172 -17.40 14.12 -12.74
CA THR A 172 -18.05 15.13 -11.88
C THR A 172 -18.97 16.06 -12.66
N VAL A 173 -18.76 16.18 -13.97
CA VAL A 173 -19.48 17.12 -14.84
C VAL A 173 -20.41 16.42 -15.82
N ASP A 174 -20.20 15.14 -16.08
CA ASP A 174 -21.03 14.37 -16.99
C ASP A 174 -22.32 13.84 -16.33
N ARG A 175 -23.03 12.95 -17.02
CA ARG A 175 -24.27 12.32 -16.53
C ARG A 175 -24.13 11.53 -15.21
N LEU A 176 -22.91 11.19 -14.81
CA LEU A 176 -22.60 10.50 -13.56
C LEU A 176 -22.31 11.47 -12.40
N GLY A 177 -22.23 12.78 -12.66
CA GLY A 177 -21.81 13.81 -11.71
C GLY A 177 -22.46 13.76 -10.33
N SER A 178 -23.71 13.32 -10.19
CA SER A 178 -24.42 13.22 -8.90
C SER A 178 -24.69 11.78 -8.44
N ARG A 179 -24.12 10.78 -9.11
CA ARG A 179 -24.48 9.36 -8.93
C ARG A 179 -23.46 8.55 -8.15
N TRP A 180 -22.45 9.19 -7.55
CA TRP A 180 -21.39 8.48 -6.81
C TRP A 180 -20.77 9.39 -5.74
N ASN A 181 -20.35 8.77 -4.65
CA ASN A 181 -19.74 9.42 -3.48
C ASN A 181 -18.40 8.80 -3.07
N ARG A 182 -18.03 7.63 -3.64
CA ARG A 182 -16.75 6.97 -3.41
C ARG A 182 -16.17 6.42 -4.70
N PHE A 183 -14.87 6.19 -4.71
CA PHE A 183 -14.20 5.54 -5.83
C PHE A 183 -13.06 4.64 -5.35
N SER A 184 -12.77 3.60 -6.10
CA SER A 184 -11.56 2.77 -5.94
C SER A 184 -10.76 2.83 -7.23
N TRP A 185 -9.45 2.62 -7.13
CA TRP A 185 -8.58 2.64 -8.28
C TRP A 185 -7.47 1.60 -8.15
N PHE A 186 -7.06 1.05 -9.29
CA PHE A 186 -6.04 0.01 -9.41
C PHE A 186 -5.01 0.48 -10.45
N GLY A 187 -3.81 0.77 -9.97
CA GLY A 187 -2.77 1.50 -10.68
C GLY A 187 -1.66 0.64 -11.26
N LEU A 188 -1.19 1.01 -12.46
CA LEU A 188 -0.13 0.34 -13.20
C LEU A 188 1.25 1.00 -13.05
N LEU A 189 1.28 2.27 -12.62
CA LEU A 189 2.54 2.99 -12.38
C LEU A 189 3.04 2.67 -10.97
N ASP A 190 4.34 2.44 -10.88
CA ASP A 190 5.10 2.24 -9.65
C ASP A 190 5.29 3.58 -8.91
N VAL A 191 5.53 3.51 -7.59
CA VAL A 191 5.74 4.67 -6.73
C VAL A 191 7.20 4.69 -6.26
N THR A 192 7.91 5.78 -6.55
CA THR A 192 9.28 5.95 -6.07
C THR A 192 9.33 6.38 -4.60
N GLN A 193 10.47 6.25 -3.94
CA GLN A 193 10.66 6.69 -2.55
C GLN A 193 10.38 8.19 -2.38
N GLU A 194 10.62 9.01 -3.42
CA GLU A 194 10.31 10.44 -3.41
C GLU A 194 8.82 10.75 -3.55
N GLY A 195 7.98 9.74 -3.80
CA GLY A 195 6.54 9.86 -4.01
C GLY A 195 6.15 10.28 -5.43
N LYS A 196 6.95 9.90 -6.44
CA LYS A 196 6.63 10.12 -7.85
C LYS A 196 6.12 8.83 -8.48
N LEU A 197 5.22 8.96 -9.46
CA LEU A 197 4.78 7.84 -10.28
C LEU A 197 5.78 7.59 -11.41
N ARG A 198 6.06 6.31 -11.70
CA ARG A 198 7.00 5.88 -12.73
C ARG A 198 6.42 4.71 -13.52
N GLU A 199 6.60 4.74 -14.84
CA GLU A 199 6.31 3.60 -15.71
C GLU A 199 7.37 2.51 -15.52
N ILE A 200 6.92 1.26 -15.43
CA ILE A 200 7.78 0.08 -15.42
C ILE A 200 7.52 -0.75 -16.67
N PRO A 201 8.54 -1.46 -17.20
CA PRO A 201 8.33 -2.39 -18.31
C PRO A 201 7.28 -3.43 -17.94
N PHE A 202 6.30 -3.63 -18.82
CA PHE A 202 5.29 -4.66 -18.63
C PHE A 202 5.89 -6.01 -19.03
N ASN A 203 6.26 -6.82 -18.05
CA ASN A 203 6.70 -8.19 -18.24
C ASN A 203 5.93 -9.10 -17.28
N SER A 204 4.92 -9.81 -17.79
CA SER A 204 4.04 -10.65 -16.99
C SER A 204 3.76 -11.97 -17.70
N THR A 205 3.66 -13.04 -16.91
CA THR A 205 3.17 -14.34 -17.40
C THR A 205 1.64 -14.36 -17.46
N LEU A 206 1.07 -15.33 -18.20
CA LEU A 206 -0.38 -15.54 -18.19
C LEU A 206 -0.89 -15.91 -16.79
N ALA A 207 -0.13 -16.70 -16.04
CA ALA A 207 -0.47 -17.08 -14.67
C ALA A 207 -0.57 -15.85 -13.76
N ALA A 208 0.42 -14.95 -13.84
CA ALA A 208 0.43 -13.70 -13.09
C ALA A 208 -0.72 -12.76 -13.49
N LEU A 209 -1.08 -12.72 -14.77
CA LEU A 209 -2.25 -11.96 -15.25
C LEU A 209 -3.55 -12.51 -14.68
N VAL A 210 -3.77 -13.82 -14.74
CA VAL A 210 -4.99 -14.46 -14.21
C VAL A 210 -5.08 -14.25 -12.69
N ALA A 211 -3.98 -14.43 -11.97
CA ALA A 211 -3.93 -14.17 -10.53
C ALA A 211 -4.26 -12.70 -10.19
N THR A 212 -3.73 -11.75 -10.97
CA THR A 212 -4.05 -10.33 -10.78
C THR A 212 -5.53 -10.04 -11.02
N LEU A 213 -6.12 -10.59 -12.10
CA LEU A 213 -7.53 -10.39 -12.42
C LEU A 213 -8.44 -10.99 -11.35
N GLU A 214 -8.13 -12.20 -10.87
CA GLU A 214 -8.83 -12.83 -9.75
C GLU A 214 -8.76 -11.95 -8.50
N ALA A 215 -7.57 -11.50 -8.12
CA ALA A 215 -7.39 -10.67 -6.93
C ALA A 215 -8.13 -9.33 -7.04
N LEU A 216 -8.10 -8.67 -8.20
CA LEU A 216 -8.88 -7.45 -8.45
C LEU A 216 -10.38 -7.70 -8.27
N LEU A 217 -10.91 -8.81 -8.79
CA LEU A 217 -12.33 -9.16 -8.65
C LEU A 217 -12.69 -9.49 -7.21
N ILE A 218 -11.82 -10.18 -6.47
CA ILE A 218 -12.04 -10.45 -5.04
C ILE A 218 -12.08 -9.15 -4.24
N GLU A 219 -11.10 -8.27 -4.47
CA GLU A 219 -10.98 -6.99 -3.76
C GLU A 219 -12.15 -6.04 -4.08
N ALA A 220 -12.56 -5.97 -5.36
CA ALA A 220 -13.62 -5.06 -5.78
C ALA A 220 -15.04 -5.56 -5.44
N LEU A 221 -15.27 -6.88 -5.44
CA LEU A 221 -16.60 -7.46 -5.27
C LEU A 221 -16.86 -7.98 -3.85
N GLU A 222 -15.82 -8.14 -3.04
CA GLU A 222 -15.84 -8.72 -1.68
C GLU A 222 -16.79 -9.95 -1.57
N PRO A 223 -16.64 -10.97 -2.45
CA PRO A 223 -17.63 -12.03 -2.54
C PRO A 223 -17.66 -12.86 -1.24
N PRO A 224 -18.85 -13.10 -0.64
CA PRO A 224 -18.97 -13.62 0.72
C PRO A 224 -18.44 -15.05 0.89
N GLN A 225 -18.30 -15.80 -0.19
CA GLN A 225 -17.78 -17.17 -0.19
C GLN A 225 -16.26 -17.25 -0.43
N ASN A 226 -15.61 -16.15 -0.82
CA ASN A 226 -14.18 -16.13 -1.00
C ASN A 226 -13.49 -15.99 0.36
N ARG A 227 -12.98 -17.13 0.85
CA ARG A 227 -12.18 -17.19 2.07
C ARG A 227 -10.74 -16.72 1.88
N LYS A 228 -10.28 -16.64 0.63
CA LYS A 228 -9.01 -15.99 0.26
C LYS A 228 -9.20 -14.48 0.38
N ARG A 229 -8.85 -13.90 1.54
CA ARG A 229 -8.67 -12.45 1.66
C ARG A 229 -7.27 -12.12 1.17
N GLY A 230 -7.12 -11.49 0.01
CA GLY A 230 -5.92 -10.72 -0.37
C GLY A 230 -4.53 -11.38 -0.36
N ASP A 231 -4.35 -12.66 0.03
CA ASP A 231 -3.03 -13.28 0.24
C ASP A 231 -2.15 -13.28 -1.02
N ASP A 232 -2.76 -13.25 -2.21
CA ASP A 232 -2.07 -13.16 -3.50
C ASP A 232 -2.04 -11.75 -4.10
N PHE A 233 -2.67 -10.76 -3.46
CA PHE A 233 -2.64 -9.37 -3.91
C PHE A 233 -1.37 -8.70 -3.39
N SER A 234 -0.28 -8.87 -4.13
CA SER A 234 1.02 -8.29 -3.83
C SER A 234 1.09 -6.77 -4.05
N ALA A 235 0.02 -6.15 -4.54
CA ALA A 235 -0.07 -4.71 -4.72
C ALA A 235 -0.15 -4.00 -3.36
N ILE A 236 0.39 -2.79 -3.30
CA ILE A 236 0.35 -1.98 -2.09
C ILE A 236 -0.91 -1.12 -2.06
N GLU A 237 -1.70 -1.23 -1.00
CA GLU A 237 -2.80 -0.31 -0.75
C GLU A 237 -2.27 1.05 -0.28
N TYR A 238 -2.87 2.12 -0.83
CA TYR A 238 -2.71 3.48 -0.37
C TYR A 238 -4.03 3.99 0.22
N ILE A 239 -3.96 4.38 1.49
CA ILE A 239 -5.07 4.99 2.22
C ILE A 239 -5.18 6.45 1.77
N GLN A 240 -6.40 6.91 1.52
CA GLN A 240 -6.66 8.29 1.13
C GLN A 240 -6.15 9.28 2.18
N ASP A 241 -5.41 10.29 1.74
CA ASP A 241 -5.03 11.46 2.53
C ASP A 241 -5.88 12.65 2.09
N ILE A 242 -6.30 13.48 3.05
CA ILE A 242 -7.08 14.69 2.74
C ILE A 242 -6.23 15.65 1.90
N ASP A 243 -6.84 16.26 0.88
CA ASP A 243 -6.15 17.30 0.11
C ASP A 243 -5.68 18.43 1.06
N PRO A 244 -4.40 18.84 1.00
CA PRO A 244 -3.87 19.91 1.83
C PRO A 244 -4.71 21.20 1.79
N GLU A 245 -5.31 21.50 0.65
CA GLU A 245 -6.17 22.67 0.47
C GLU A 245 -7.47 22.55 1.29
N LEU A 246 -8.07 21.36 1.37
CA LEU A 246 -9.25 21.12 2.21
C LEU A 246 -8.89 21.20 3.69
N LYS A 247 -7.76 20.61 4.08
CA LYS A 247 -7.26 20.65 5.45
C LYS A 247 -7.00 22.09 5.91
N GLU A 248 -6.40 22.91 5.06
CA GLU A 248 -6.18 24.33 5.36
C GLU A 248 -7.49 25.09 5.55
N ARG A 249 -8.46 24.88 4.67
CA ARG A 249 -9.80 25.49 4.78
C ARG A 249 -10.50 25.10 6.08
N GLU A 250 -10.41 23.84 6.49
CA GLU A 250 -10.99 23.35 7.75
C GLU A 250 -10.35 24.02 8.97
N ILE A 251 -9.01 24.13 8.99
CA ILE A 251 -8.27 24.82 10.06
C ILE A 251 -8.70 26.29 10.13
N GLN A 252 -8.75 26.99 8.98
CA GLN A 252 -9.18 28.39 8.93
C GLN A 252 -10.61 28.58 9.43
N ASN A 253 -11.54 27.71 9.03
CA ASN A 253 -12.93 27.77 9.47
C ASN A 253 -13.04 27.51 10.99
N THR A 254 -12.28 26.56 11.52
CA THR A 254 -12.22 26.26 12.95
C THR A 254 -11.73 27.46 13.74
N LEU A 255 -10.62 28.09 13.30
CA LEU A 255 -10.06 29.29 13.92
C LEU A 255 -11.07 30.45 13.93
N ARG A 256 -11.73 30.73 12.80
CA ARG A 256 -12.78 31.76 12.74
C ARG A 256 -13.93 31.47 13.71
N SER A 257 -14.35 30.21 13.85
CA SER A 257 -15.41 29.85 14.79
C SER A 257 -15.01 30.08 16.25
N ILE A 258 -13.75 29.83 16.59
CA ILE A 258 -13.19 30.05 17.93
C ILE A 258 -13.14 31.56 18.21
N GLU A 259 -12.66 32.37 17.26
CA GLU A 259 -12.63 33.84 17.37
C GLU A 259 -14.03 34.43 17.59
N GLN A 260 -15.04 33.95 16.85
CA GLN A 260 -16.42 34.40 17.01
C GLN A 260 -16.98 34.04 18.39
N LYS A 261 -16.70 32.84 18.90
CA LYS A 261 -17.10 32.42 20.25
C LYS A 261 -16.43 33.27 21.34
N MET A 262 -15.15 33.61 21.17
CA MET A 262 -14.44 34.47 22.12
C MET A 262 -14.96 35.92 22.10
N ARG A 263 -15.38 36.44 20.94
CA ARG A 263 -15.99 37.77 20.83
C ARG A 263 -17.44 37.84 21.31
N GLY A 264 -18.19 36.75 21.22
CA GLY A 264 -19.58 36.66 21.68
C GLY A 264 -19.76 36.22 23.14
N GLY A 265 -18.67 35.94 23.86
CA GLY A 265 -18.65 35.57 25.27
C GLY A 265 -18.24 36.70 26.23
N ALA A 266 -18.31 37.96 25.78
CA ALA A 266 -18.08 39.17 26.57
C ALA A 266 -19.40 39.93 26.79
#